data_AF-A0A371GAL0-F1
#
_entry.id   AF-A0A371GAL0-F1
#
_cell.length_a   1.000
_cell.length_b   1.000
_cell.length_c   1.000
_cell.angle_alpha   90.00
_cell.angle_beta   90.00
_cell.angle_gamma   90.00
#
_symmetry.space_group_name_H-M   'P 1'
#
loop_
_entity.id
_entity.type
_entity.pdbx_description
1 polymer ?
#
loop_
_entity_poly.entity_id
_entity_poly.type
_entity_poly.pdbx_seq_one_letter_code
_entity_poly.pdbx_strand_id
1 'polypeptide(L)'
;YPQLEPAQTYELKSGLIHLLPKFHGLVREDPHKHLKEFHVVCSTMRPQGISEDYIKMKAFPFSLDGAAKDWLYLQPALFNTWGDMKHTFLEKFVPASRTASIRKEICGIRQHTGETLHEYWERFNKLSATCPHHQISEQLLIQYFYEGLSLMDRSMIDAASGGALMDKTPAAARHLISNMAGNTQQFGIRGLNQPRMVNEIGATSNQRLEN
;
A
#
# COMPACT_ATOMS: atom_id res chain seq x y z
N TYR A 1 39.22 -20.06 -27.87
CA TYR A 1 37.90 -19.91 -27.22
C TYR A 1 38.09 -19.12 -25.94
N PRO A 2 37.41 -17.98 -25.75
CA PRO A 2 37.43 -17.31 -24.45
C PRO A 2 36.75 -18.23 -23.44
N GLN A 3 37.42 -18.48 -22.31
CA GLN A 3 36.82 -19.22 -21.21
C GLN A 3 35.66 -18.40 -20.65
N LEU A 4 34.47 -19.00 -20.63
CA LEU A 4 33.34 -18.49 -19.86
C LEU A 4 33.74 -18.57 -18.39
N GLU A 5 33.92 -17.41 -17.76
CA GLU A 5 34.03 -17.28 -16.30
C GLU A 5 32.93 -18.12 -15.63
N PRO A 6 33.25 -18.99 -14.65
CA PRO A 6 32.23 -19.69 -13.90
C PRO A 6 31.31 -18.65 -13.27
N ALA A 7 29.99 -18.75 -13.51
CA ALA A 7 29.02 -17.94 -12.80
C ALA A 7 29.31 -18.08 -11.30
N GLN A 8 29.75 -16.99 -10.65
CA GLN A 8 30.13 -16.99 -9.24
C GLN A 8 28.96 -17.53 -8.43
N THR A 9 29.06 -18.79 -8.03
CA THR A 9 28.01 -19.47 -7.31
C THR A 9 28.18 -19.04 -5.86
N TYR A 10 27.43 -18.03 -5.44
CA TYR A 10 27.49 -17.56 -4.06
C TYR A 10 26.92 -18.64 -3.12
N GLU A 11 27.75 -19.07 -2.17
CA GLU A 11 27.37 -19.94 -1.06
C GLU A 11 27.06 -19.12 0.19
N LEU A 12 25.93 -19.43 0.83
CA LEU A 12 25.51 -18.76 2.05
C LEU A 12 26.42 -19.20 3.21
N LYS A 13 27.11 -18.25 3.86
CA LYS A 13 27.99 -18.56 4.99
C LYS A 13 27.17 -19.14 6.15
N SER A 14 27.49 -20.36 6.57
CA SER A 14 26.79 -21.07 7.64
C SER A 14 26.71 -20.27 8.95
N GLY A 15 27.78 -19.53 9.27
CA GLY A 15 27.84 -18.63 10.42
C GLY A 15 26.85 -17.47 10.38
N LEU A 16 26.16 -17.21 9.27
CA LEU A 16 25.16 -16.15 9.15
C LEU A 16 23.72 -16.69 9.20
N ILE A 17 23.53 -18.01 9.01
CA ILE A 17 22.22 -18.65 8.97
C ILE A 17 21.47 -18.50 10.31
N HIS A 18 22.18 -18.52 11.43
CA HIS A 18 21.60 -18.39 12.76
C HIS A 18 20.98 -17.01 13.05
N LEU A 19 21.33 -16.00 12.26
CA LEU A 19 20.79 -14.64 12.37
C LEU A 19 19.45 -14.49 11.65
N LEU A 20 19.07 -15.45 10.80
CA LEU A 20 17.80 -15.39 10.08
C LEU A 20 16.64 -15.58 11.06
N PRO A 21 15.57 -14.77 10.95
CA PRO A 21 14.36 -15.01 11.74
C PRO A 21 13.78 -16.39 11.39
N LYS A 22 13.02 -16.96 12.32
CA LYS A 22 12.35 -18.25 12.15
C LYS A 22 10.85 -18.06 12.03
N PHE A 23 10.28 -18.67 10.99
CA PHE A 23 8.85 -18.72 10.76
C PHE A 23 8.39 -20.17 10.68
N HIS A 24 7.48 -20.55 11.58
CA HIS A 24 7.05 -21.94 11.75
C HIS A 24 5.75 -22.25 11.00
N GLY A 25 5.01 -21.21 10.57
CA GLY A 25 3.70 -21.34 9.95
C GLY A 25 2.56 -21.40 10.97
N LEU A 26 2.74 -20.81 12.15
CA LEU A 26 1.72 -20.81 13.21
C LEU A 26 0.72 -19.66 13.03
N VAL A 27 -0.51 -19.85 13.51
CA VAL A 27 -1.62 -18.88 13.39
C VAL A 27 -1.28 -17.49 13.97
N ARG A 28 -0.39 -17.43 14.97
CA ARG A 28 0.01 -16.17 15.63
C ARG A 28 1.17 -15.47 14.96
N GLU A 29 1.89 -16.14 14.05
CA GLU A 29 3.01 -15.53 13.34
C GLU A 29 2.48 -14.62 12.23
N ASP A 30 3.17 -13.49 12.00
CA ASP A 30 2.81 -12.57 10.92
C ASP A 30 3.80 -12.75 9.75
N PRO A 31 3.34 -13.27 8.59
CA PRO A 31 4.18 -13.49 7.42
C PRO A 31 4.85 -12.20 6.90
N HIS A 32 4.18 -11.05 7.01
CA HIS A 32 4.74 -9.77 6.57
C HIS A 32 5.83 -9.28 7.52
N LYS A 33 5.63 -9.47 8.83
CA LYS A 33 6.67 -9.17 9.83
C LYS A 33 7.92 -10.02 9.57
N HIS A 34 7.75 -11.33 9.37
CA HIS A 34 8.86 -12.23 9.03
C HIS A 34 9.64 -11.75 7.81
N LEU A 35 8.95 -11.43 6.71
CA LEU A 35 9.61 -10.95 5.49
C LEU A 35 10.39 -9.64 5.69
N LYS A 36 9.91 -8.73 6.55
CA LYS A 36 10.61 -7.48 6.87
C LYS A 36 11.90 -7.76 7.65
N GLU A 37 11.81 -8.56 8.70
CA GLU A 37 12.97 -8.95 9.52
C GLU A 37 13.99 -9.73 8.66
N PHE A 38 13.50 -10.65 7.84
CA PHE A 38 14.31 -11.42 6.91
C PHE A 38 15.06 -10.53 5.91
N HIS A 39 14.39 -9.52 5.34
CA HIS A 39 15.03 -8.58 4.40
C HIS A 39 16.14 -7.75 5.06
N VAL A 40 15.93 -7.29 6.30
CA VAL A 40 16.96 -6.57 7.06
C VAL A 40 18.20 -7.44 7.24
N VAL A 41 18.01 -8.70 7.63
CA VAL A 41 19.10 -9.65 7.82
C VAL A 41 19.80 -9.99 6.48
N CYS A 42 19.06 -10.22 5.40
CA CYS A 42 19.66 -10.47 4.09
C CYS A 42 20.47 -9.28 3.56
N SER A 43 20.02 -8.05 3.84
CA SER A 43 20.71 -6.82 3.43
C SER A 43 22.10 -6.70 4.06
N THR A 44 22.28 -7.17 5.30
CA THR A 44 23.59 -7.12 5.99
C THR A 44 24.54 -8.23 5.55
N MET A 45 24.02 -9.30 4.96
CA MET A 45 24.80 -10.46 4.50
C MET A 45 25.26 -10.33 3.04
N ARG A 46 24.98 -9.20 2.39
CA ARG A 46 25.18 -9.03 0.93
C ARG A 46 26.66 -8.83 0.56
N PRO A 47 27.28 -9.75 -0.20
CA PRO A 47 28.56 -9.49 -0.82
C PRO A 47 28.42 -8.49 -1.98
N GLN A 48 29.49 -7.75 -2.24
CA GLN A 48 29.57 -6.84 -3.38
C GLN A 48 29.43 -7.63 -4.70
N GLY A 49 28.59 -7.15 -5.62
CA GLY A 49 28.39 -7.77 -6.93
C GLY A 49 27.29 -8.84 -7.02
N ILE A 50 26.71 -9.29 -5.90
CA ILE A 50 25.60 -10.26 -5.90
C ILE A 50 24.25 -9.56 -5.82
N SER A 51 23.27 -10.06 -6.58
CA SER A 51 21.88 -9.61 -6.53
C SER A 51 21.25 -9.94 -5.17
N GLU A 52 20.55 -8.97 -4.59
CA GLU A 52 19.90 -9.15 -3.29
C GLU A 52 18.84 -10.25 -3.35
N ASP A 53 18.10 -10.34 -4.46
CA ASP A 53 17.07 -11.36 -4.64
C ASP A 53 17.67 -12.77 -4.70
N TYR A 54 18.86 -12.93 -5.28
CA TYR A 54 19.55 -14.22 -5.28
C TYR A 54 19.92 -14.67 -3.86
N ILE A 55 20.38 -13.74 -3.02
CA ILE A 55 20.70 -14.01 -1.61
C ILE A 55 19.43 -14.40 -0.85
N LYS A 56 18.35 -13.64 -1.03
CA LYS A 56 17.05 -13.94 -0.41
C LYS A 56 16.56 -15.32 -0.81
N MET A 57 16.61 -15.69 -2.08
CA MET A 57 16.22 -17.03 -2.53
C MET A 57 17.04 -18.14 -1.88
N LYS A 58 18.35 -17.95 -1.69
CA LYS A 58 19.22 -18.95 -1.04
C LYS A 58 19.04 -18.98 0.49
N ALA A 59 18.75 -17.84 1.12
CA ALA A 59 18.61 -17.72 2.57
C ALA A 59 17.21 -18.11 3.07
N PHE A 60 16.17 -17.89 2.28
CA PHE A 60 14.78 -18.07 2.70
C PHE A 60 14.44 -19.46 3.24
N PRO A 61 14.90 -20.59 2.63
CA PRO A 61 14.65 -21.93 3.18
C PRO A 61 15.18 -22.11 4.60
N PHE A 62 16.24 -21.40 4.97
CA PHE A 62 16.81 -21.45 6.31
C PHE A 62 16.07 -20.56 7.31
N SER A 63 15.25 -19.63 6.85
CA SER A 63 14.37 -18.80 7.69
C SER A 63 13.05 -19.50 8.05
N LEU A 64 12.74 -20.61 7.40
CA LEU A 64 11.53 -21.39 7.66
C LEU A 64 11.81 -22.57 8.59
N ASP A 65 10.81 -22.92 9.39
CA ASP A 65 10.79 -24.11 10.23
C ASP A 65 9.40 -24.74 10.26
N GLY A 66 9.28 -25.92 10.87
CA GLY A 66 8.01 -26.64 11.04
C GLY A 66 7.18 -26.73 9.76
N ALA A 67 5.88 -26.40 9.87
CA ALA A 67 4.93 -26.48 8.77
C ALA A 67 5.29 -25.57 7.57
N ALA A 68 5.95 -24.44 7.83
CA ALA A 68 6.42 -23.56 6.76
C ALA A 68 7.57 -24.16 5.96
N LYS A 69 8.49 -24.85 6.64
CA LYS A 69 9.59 -25.54 5.99
C LYS A 69 9.10 -26.75 5.19
N ASP A 70 8.18 -27.53 5.77
CA ASP A 70 7.56 -28.67 5.09
C ASP A 70 6.84 -28.25 3.80
N TRP A 71 6.08 -27.14 3.86
CA TRP A 71 5.43 -26.57 2.68
C TRP A 71 6.41 -26.23 1.56
N LEU A 72 7.54 -25.60 1.89
CA LEU A 72 8.54 -25.19 0.90
C LEU A 72 9.14 -26.42 0.18
N TYR A 73 9.42 -27.50 0.92
CA TYR A 73 9.97 -28.74 0.36
C TYR A 73 9.01 -29.49 -0.56
N LEU A 74 7.70 -29.29 -0.41
CA LEU A 74 6.69 -29.87 -1.29
C LEU A 74 6.53 -29.11 -2.62
N GLN A 75 7.13 -27.91 -2.74
CA GLN A 75 6.93 -27.03 -3.90
C GLN A 75 8.24 -26.47 -4.55
N PRO A 76 9.35 -27.23 -4.66
CA PRO A 76 10.65 -26.69 -5.05
C PRO A 76 10.69 -26.14 -6.49
N ALA A 77 9.80 -26.59 -7.38
CA ALA A 77 9.77 -26.20 -8.79
C ALA A 77 9.00 -24.90 -9.08
N LEU A 78 8.35 -24.30 -8.08
CA LEU A 78 7.45 -23.15 -8.29
C LEU A 78 8.16 -21.79 -8.19
N PHE A 79 9.44 -21.73 -7.85
CA PHE A 79 10.11 -20.49 -7.48
C PHE A 79 11.26 -20.15 -8.43
N ASN A 80 10.95 -19.41 -9.50
CA ASN A 80 11.96 -18.93 -10.45
C ASN A 80 12.56 -17.58 -10.05
N THR A 81 11.82 -16.79 -9.26
CA THR A 81 12.27 -15.50 -8.74
C THR A 81 11.97 -15.35 -7.25
N TRP A 82 12.64 -14.39 -6.59
CA TRP A 82 12.29 -14.00 -5.22
C TRP A 82 10.84 -13.50 -5.13
N GLY A 83 10.36 -12.80 -6.16
CA GLY A 83 8.99 -12.31 -6.26
C GLY A 83 7.97 -13.45 -6.16
N ASP A 84 8.17 -14.52 -6.93
CA ASP A 84 7.27 -15.70 -6.94
C ASP A 84 7.26 -16.42 -5.59
N MET A 85 8.44 -16.57 -4.98
CA MET A 85 8.59 -17.20 -3.67
C MET A 85 7.88 -16.41 -2.57
N LYS A 86 8.09 -15.09 -2.55
CA LYS A 86 7.41 -14.18 -1.63
C LYS A 86 5.89 -14.21 -1.84
N HIS A 87 5.44 -14.19 -3.10
CA HIS A 87 4.02 -14.26 -3.45
C HIS A 87 3.37 -15.52 -2.88
N THR A 88 3.91 -16.69 -3.24
CA THR A 88 3.33 -17.98 -2.85
C THR A 88 3.40 -18.22 -1.34
N PHE A 89 4.47 -17.74 -0.68
CA PHE A 89 4.57 -17.76 0.79
C PHE A 89 3.45 -16.96 1.45
N LEU A 90 3.22 -15.72 0.99
CA LEU A 90 2.15 -14.89 1.52
C LEU A 90 0.77 -15.51 1.23
N GLU A 91 0.57 -16.07 0.04
CA GLU A 91 -0.66 -16.77 -0.31
C GLU A 91 -0.94 -17.96 0.62
N LYS A 92 0.09 -18.73 0.98
CA LYS A 92 -0.06 -19.90 1.84
C LYS A 92 -0.30 -19.54 3.31
N PHE A 93 0.43 -18.55 3.84
CA PHE A 93 0.51 -18.31 5.28
C PHE A 93 -0.24 -17.07 5.76
N VAL A 94 -0.75 -16.22 4.87
CA VAL A 94 -1.72 -15.19 5.29
C VAL A 94 -3.06 -15.89 5.55
N PRO A 95 -3.59 -15.86 6.79
CA PRO A 95 -4.81 -16.59 7.11
C PRO A 95 -5.99 -16.16 6.23
N ALA A 96 -6.74 -17.11 5.69
CA ALA A 96 -7.92 -16.83 4.86
C ALA A 96 -8.95 -15.93 5.58
N SER A 97 -9.07 -16.04 6.91
CA SER A 97 -9.89 -15.18 7.75
C SER A 97 -9.41 -13.71 7.75
N ARG A 98 -8.10 -13.47 7.75
CA ARG A 98 -7.51 -12.13 7.66
C ARG A 98 -7.75 -11.54 6.26
N THR A 99 -7.52 -12.34 5.21
CA THR A 99 -7.83 -11.93 3.83
C THR A 99 -9.33 -11.62 3.67
N ALA A 100 -10.21 -12.42 4.26
CA ALA A 100 -11.65 -12.17 4.23
C ALA A 100 -12.07 -10.91 5.00
N SER A 101 -11.47 -10.66 6.18
CA SER A 101 -11.72 -9.42 6.94
C SER A 101 -11.30 -8.20 6.14
N ILE A 102 -10.10 -8.21 5.58
CA ILE A 102 -9.58 -7.09 4.78
C ILE A 102 -10.45 -6.86 3.54
N ARG A 103 -10.88 -7.93 2.84
CA ARG A 103 -11.85 -7.79 1.75
C ARG A 103 -13.14 -7.12 2.21
N LYS A 104 -13.71 -7.56 3.33
CA LYS A 104 -14.93 -6.98 3.89
C LYS A 104 -14.75 -5.49 4.23
N GLU A 105 -13.60 -5.13 4.80
CA GLU A 105 -13.26 -3.75 5.12
C GLU A 105 -13.09 -2.90 3.85
N ILE A 106 -12.44 -3.43 2.81
CA ILE A 106 -12.30 -2.74 1.50
C ILE A 106 -13.68 -2.53 0.87
N CYS A 107 -14.53 -3.55 0.80
CA CYS A 107 -15.87 -3.43 0.21
C CYS A 107 -16.78 -2.48 1.00
N GLY A 108 -16.60 -2.43 2.33
CA GLY A 108 -17.40 -1.60 3.23
C GLY A 108 -16.82 -0.23 3.53
N ILE A 109 -15.73 0.17 2.85
CA ILE A 109 -15.04 1.41 3.18
C ILE A 109 -15.94 2.62 2.91
N ARG A 110 -16.00 3.55 3.88
CA ARG A 110 -16.74 4.81 3.80
C ARG A 110 -15.88 5.96 4.30
N GLN A 111 -15.98 7.10 3.66
CA GLN A 111 -15.38 8.34 4.13
C GLN A 111 -16.11 8.81 5.39
N HIS A 112 -15.37 9.10 6.45
CA HIS A 112 -15.95 9.53 7.71
C HIS A 112 -16.36 11.00 7.68
N THR A 113 -17.30 11.39 8.53
CA THR A 113 -17.68 12.80 8.70
C THR A 113 -16.47 13.63 9.14
N GLY A 114 -16.10 14.63 8.34
CA GLY A 114 -14.95 15.49 8.60
C GLY A 114 -13.59 14.92 8.14
N GLU A 115 -13.55 13.69 7.61
CA GLU A 115 -12.36 13.13 6.96
C GLU A 115 -12.20 13.76 5.57
N THR A 116 -11.03 14.30 5.28
CA THR A 116 -10.72 14.87 3.97
C THR A 116 -10.54 13.77 2.91
N LEU A 117 -10.65 14.14 1.63
CA LEU A 117 -10.35 13.22 0.52
C LEU A 117 -8.93 12.65 0.62
N HIS A 118 -7.96 13.44 1.10
CA HIS A 118 -6.59 13.01 1.30
C HIS A 118 -6.47 11.90 2.34
N GLU A 119 -6.99 12.12 3.54
CA GLU A 119 -6.96 11.16 4.64
C GLU A 119 -7.69 9.86 4.25
N TYR A 120 -8.83 10.00 3.56
CA TYR A 120 -9.60 8.88 3.05
C TYR A 120 -8.80 8.05 2.03
N TRP A 121 -8.12 8.72 1.08
CA TRP A 121 -7.27 8.09 0.08
C TRP A 121 -6.07 7.36 0.70
N GLU A 122 -5.41 7.97 1.69
CA GLU A 122 -4.31 7.33 2.42
C GLU A 122 -4.80 6.08 3.17
N ARG A 123 -5.93 6.17 3.87
CA ARG A 123 -6.53 5.04 4.60
C ARG A 123 -6.89 3.89 3.67
N PHE A 124 -7.48 4.19 2.52
CA PHE A 124 -7.80 3.19 1.50
C PHE A 124 -6.53 2.49 0.98
N ASN A 125 -5.49 3.24 0.60
CA ASN A 125 -4.23 2.66 0.12
C ASN A 125 -3.54 1.82 1.18
N LYS A 126 -3.54 2.26 2.45
CA LYS A 126 -2.98 1.49 3.56
C LYS A 126 -3.72 0.16 3.77
N LEU A 127 -5.04 0.19 3.66
CA LEU A 127 -5.87 -1.01 3.78
C LEU A 127 -5.60 -1.99 2.64
N SER A 128 -5.57 -1.53 1.39
CA SER A 128 -5.25 -2.36 0.21
C SER A 128 -3.82 -2.93 0.30
N ALA A 129 -2.84 -2.14 0.74
CA ALA A 129 -1.45 -2.59 0.90
C ALA A 129 -1.27 -3.66 2.00
N THR A 130 -2.22 -3.78 2.94
CA THR A 130 -2.16 -4.80 4.00
C THR A 130 -2.43 -6.21 3.47
N CYS A 131 -3.09 -6.34 2.32
CA CYS A 131 -3.30 -7.62 1.66
C CYS A 131 -3.21 -7.47 0.13
N PRO A 132 -2.00 -7.46 -0.45
CA PRO A 132 -1.84 -7.34 -1.91
C PRO A 132 -2.52 -8.48 -2.69
N HIS A 133 -2.84 -9.59 -2.02
CA HIS A 133 -3.54 -10.76 -2.59
C HIS A 133 -5.03 -10.79 -2.21
N HIS A 134 -5.66 -9.63 -2.02
CA HIS A 134 -7.09 -9.55 -1.68
C HIS A 134 -8.02 -10.05 -2.81
N GLN A 135 -7.51 -10.35 -4.02
CA GLN A 135 -8.27 -10.85 -5.19
C GLN A 135 -9.38 -9.92 -5.67
N ILE A 136 -9.28 -8.63 -5.34
CA ILE A 136 -10.21 -7.60 -5.81
C ILE A 136 -9.53 -6.95 -7.00
N SER A 137 -10.22 -6.86 -8.14
CA SER A 137 -9.67 -6.21 -9.33
C SER A 137 -9.47 -4.71 -9.08
N GLU A 138 -8.51 -4.10 -9.78
CA GLU A 138 -8.29 -2.64 -9.69
C GLU A 138 -9.57 -1.85 -10.02
N GLN A 139 -10.40 -2.33 -10.96
CA GLN A 139 -11.71 -1.71 -11.25
C GLN A 139 -12.63 -1.71 -10.03
N LEU A 140 -12.75 -2.85 -9.34
CA LEU A 140 -13.59 -2.95 -8.14
C LEU A 140 -13.03 -2.14 -6.97
N LEU A 141 -11.70 -2.03 -6.84
CA LEU A 141 -11.07 -1.16 -5.85
C LEU A 141 -11.49 0.30 -6.06
N ILE A 142 -11.43 0.80 -7.30
CA ILE A 142 -11.88 2.15 -7.64
C ILE A 142 -13.38 2.32 -7.38
N GLN A 143 -14.18 1.29 -7.70
CA GLN A 143 -15.61 1.31 -7.42
C GLN A 143 -15.92 1.42 -5.92
N TYR A 144 -15.35 0.57 -5.08
CA TYR A 144 -15.58 0.61 -3.63
C TYR A 144 -15.11 1.91 -2.99
N PHE A 145 -13.98 2.45 -3.46
CA PHE A 145 -13.52 3.78 -3.05
C PHE A 145 -14.54 4.85 -3.40
N TYR A 146 -15.00 4.90 -4.65
CA TYR A 146 -15.95 5.91 -5.13
C TYR A 146 -17.32 5.82 -4.44
N GLU A 147 -17.84 4.61 -4.25
CA GLU A 147 -19.08 4.36 -3.52
C GLU A 147 -18.98 4.78 -2.04
N GLY A 148 -17.78 4.80 -1.49
CA GLY A 148 -17.54 5.21 -0.12
C GLY A 148 -17.33 6.70 0.10
N LEU A 149 -17.14 7.49 -0.95
CA LEU A 149 -16.96 8.94 -0.86
C LEU A 149 -18.18 9.67 -0.28
N SER A 150 -17.92 10.80 0.34
CA SER A 150 -18.93 11.82 0.63
C SER A 150 -19.55 12.35 -0.67
N LEU A 151 -20.78 12.85 -0.61
CA LEU A 151 -21.45 13.44 -1.78
C LEU A 151 -20.65 14.61 -2.37
N MET A 152 -19.99 15.39 -1.52
CA MET A 152 -19.17 16.53 -1.93
C MET A 152 -17.93 16.08 -2.71
N ASP A 153 -17.15 15.15 -2.15
CA ASP A 153 -15.93 14.65 -2.79
C ASP A 153 -16.23 13.84 -4.06
N ARG A 154 -17.35 13.10 -4.06
CA ARG A 154 -17.85 12.43 -5.26
C ARG A 154 -18.13 13.42 -6.38
N SER A 155 -18.87 14.50 -6.09
CA SER A 155 -19.21 15.54 -7.07
C SER A 155 -17.96 16.25 -7.60
N MET A 156 -16.97 16.53 -6.73
CA MET A 156 -15.70 17.11 -7.14
C MET A 156 -14.90 16.17 -8.07
N ILE A 157 -14.89 14.87 -7.77
CA ILE A 157 -14.20 13.88 -8.61
C ILE A 157 -14.88 13.72 -9.98
N ASP A 158 -16.20 13.71 -10.05
CA ASP A 158 -16.92 13.63 -11.33
C ASP A 158 -16.70 14.88 -12.19
N ALA A 159 -16.74 16.08 -11.56
CA ALA A 159 -16.44 17.33 -12.24
C ALA A 159 -14.99 17.35 -12.80
N ALA A 160 -14.01 16.92 -12.00
CA ALA A 160 -12.62 16.81 -12.43
C ALA A 160 -12.41 15.72 -13.49
N SER A 161 -13.27 14.70 -13.50
CA SER A 161 -13.24 13.61 -14.46
C SER A 161 -13.75 14.00 -15.84
N GLY A 162 -14.54 15.08 -15.95
CA GLY A 162 -15.21 15.48 -17.19
C GLY A 162 -16.30 14.51 -17.62
N GLY A 163 -16.89 13.78 -16.66
CA GLY A 163 -17.80 12.66 -16.89
C GLY A 163 -17.77 11.69 -15.71
N ALA A 164 -18.42 10.52 -15.85
CA ALA A 164 -18.38 9.52 -14.79
C ALA A 164 -16.96 8.97 -14.60
N LEU A 165 -16.47 8.92 -13.35
CA LEU A 165 -15.16 8.35 -13.06
C LEU A 165 -15.02 6.91 -13.60
N MET A 166 -16.12 6.14 -13.58
CA MET A 166 -16.17 4.75 -14.01
C MET A 166 -15.92 4.53 -15.51
N ASP A 167 -16.01 5.59 -16.32
CA ASP A 167 -15.69 5.52 -17.76
C ASP A 167 -14.17 5.56 -18.02
N LYS A 168 -13.38 5.90 -17.00
CA LYS A 168 -11.91 5.94 -17.11
C LYS A 168 -11.32 4.56 -16.86
N THR A 169 -10.14 4.32 -17.44
CA THR A 169 -9.32 3.16 -17.07
C THR A 169 -8.92 3.25 -15.60
N PRO A 170 -8.73 2.11 -14.90
CA PRO A 170 -8.34 2.12 -13.48
C PRO A 170 -7.09 2.97 -13.20
N ALA A 171 -6.10 2.91 -14.09
CA ALA A 171 -4.87 3.70 -13.97
C ALA A 171 -5.15 5.21 -14.05
N ALA A 172 -5.99 5.65 -14.98
CA ALA A 172 -6.37 7.06 -15.12
C ALA A 172 -7.22 7.55 -13.94
N ALA A 173 -8.16 6.73 -13.47
CA ALA A 173 -8.96 7.03 -12.29
C ALA A 173 -8.08 7.18 -11.04
N ARG A 174 -7.14 6.25 -10.83
CA ARG A 174 -6.21 6.28 -9.69
C ARG A 174 -5.31 7.52 -9.70
N HIS A 175 -4.79 7.88 -10.87
CA HIS A 175 -3.99 9.09 -11.03
C HIS A 175 -4.79 10.36 -10.72
N LEU A 176 -6.04 10.45 -11.21
CA LEU A 176 -6.93 11.57 -10.91
C LEU A 176 -7.23 11.67 -9.41
N ILE A 177 -7.63 10.57 -8.77
CA ILE A 177 -7.91 10.53 -7.33
C ILE A 177 -6.68 10.98 -6.54
N SER A 178 -5.49 10.47 -6.89
CA SER A 178 -4.24 10.84 -6.24
C SER A 178 -3.93 12.33 -6.37
N ASN A 179 -4.14 12.92 -7.55
CA ASN A 179 -3.93 14.35 -7.77
C ASN A 179 -4.94 15.19 -6.97
N MET A 180 -6.21 14.79 -6.96
CA MET A 180 -7.25 15.48 -6.17
C MET A 180 -6.96 15.40 -4.67
N ALA A 181 -6.58 14.22 -4.17
CA ALA A 181 -6.17 14.02 -2.78
C ALA A 181 -4.94 14.89 -2.43
N GLY A 182 -3.96 15.03 -3.32
CA GLY A 182 -2.81 15.92 -3.13
C GLY A 182 -3.21 17.40 -3.10
N ASN A 183 -4.14 17.81 -3.96
CA ASN A 183 -4.64 19.19 -4.00
C ASN A 183 -5.46 19.55 -2.75
N THR A 184 -6.29 18.62 -2.24
CA THR A 184 -7.02 18.81 -0.98
C THR A 184 -6.08 18.98 0.21
N GLN A 185 -4.91 18.33 0.21
CA GLN A 185 -3.90 18.53 1.27
C GLN A 185 -3.24 19.92 1.19
N GLN A 186 -3.00 20.43 -0.03
CA GLN A 186 -2.33 21.72 -0.24
C GLN A 186 -3.26 22.93 -0.06
N PHE A 187 -4.54 22.80 -0.42
CA PHE A 187 -5.51 23.90 -0.46
C PHE A 187 -6.76 23.67 0.41
N GLY A 188 -6.81 22.59 1.18
CA GLY A 188 -7.95 22.23 2.02
C GLY A 188 -8.18 23.22 3.16
N ILE A 189 -9.18 24.08 2.97
CA ILE A 189 -9.67 24.99 4.00
C ILE A 189 -10.28 24.15 5.13
N ARG A 190 -9.65 24.18 6.32
CA ARG A 190 -10.28 23.74 7.58
C ARG A 190 -11.65 24.44 7.70
N GLY A 191 -12.70 23.62 7.75
CA GLY A 191 -14.11 23.96 7.97
C GLY A 191 -14.48 25.44 8.16
N LEU A 192 -14.98 26.08 7.10
CA LEU A 192 -15.81 27.28 7.23
C LEU A 192 -17.28 26.86 7.44
N ASN A 193 -17.58 26.38 8.64
CA ASN A 193 -18.92 26.52 9.22
C ASN A 193 -18.91 27.73 10.15
N GLN A 194 -18.88 28.94 9.59
CA GLN A 194 -19.49 30.13 10.20
C GLN A 194 -19.88 31.10 9.09
N PRO A 195 -21.14 31.56 9.00
CA PRO A 195 -21.49 32.66 8.11
C PRO A 195 -20.83 33.92 8.67
N ARG A 196 -19.90 34.51 7.92
CA ARG A 196 -19.40 35.85 8.24
C ARG A 196 -20.58 36.83 8.12
N MET A 197 -21.08 37.30 9.26
CA MET A 197 -21.94 38.49 9.29
C MET A 197 -21.18 39.65 8.68
N VAL A 198 -21.71 40.19 7.59
CA VAL A 198 -21.24 41.43 6.98
C VAL A 198 -21.83 42.57 7.80
N ASN A 199 -21.02 43.25 8.61
CA ASN A 199 -21.44 44.52 9.20
C ASN A 199 -21.30 45.61 8.13
N GLU A 200 -22.42 46.22 7.76
CA GLU A 200 -22.48 47.42 6.94
C GLU A 200 -21.71 48.56 7.60
N ILE A 201 -20.84 49.20 6.82
CA ILE A 201 -20.10 50.39 7.23
C ILE A 201 -21.05 51.59 7.11
N GLY A 202 -21.54 52.06 8.26
CA GLY A 202 -22.31 53.30 8.35
C GLY A 202 -21.46 54.51 7.93
N ALA A 203 -21.99 55.28 7.00
CA ALA A 203 -21.41 56.53 6.52
C ALA A 203 -21.24 57.53 7.68
N THR A 204 -20.00 57.99 7.91
CA THR A 204 -19.75 59.20 8.69
C THR A 204 -19.30 60.31 7.75
N SER A 205 -20.23 61.21 7.50
CA SER A 205 -20.02 62.50 6.85
C SER A 205 -19.17 63.38 7.78
N ASN A 206 -18.04 63.91 7.30
CA ASN A 206 -17.33 65.00 7.95
C ASN A 206 -17.33 66.20 7.00
N GLN A 207 -18.21 67.16 7.29
CA GLN A 207 -18.19 68.50 6.70
C GLN A 207 -16.91 69.22 7.15
N ARG A 208 -16.08 69.62 6.17
CA ARG A 208 -15.15 70.75 6.32
C ARG A 208 -15.91 72.01 5.92
N LEU A 209 -16.06 72.95 6.84
CA LEU A 209 -16.40 74.33 6.53
C LEU A 209 -15.10 75.14 6.59
N GLU A 210 -14.71 75.67 5.43
CA GLU A 210 -13.78 76.79 5.32
C GLU A 210 -14.57 78.11 5.37
N ASN A 211 -13.91 79.11 5.97
CA ASN A 211 -14.18 80.56 6.03
C ASN A 211 -14.76 81.07 7.35
#